data_AF-A0A3D5GJC8-F1
#
_entry.id   AF-A0A3D5GJC8-F1
#
_cell.length_a   1.000
_cell.length_b   1.000
_cell.length_c   1.000
_cell.angle_alpha   90.00
_cell.angle_beta   90.00
_cell.angle_gamma   90.00
#
_symmetry.space_group_name_H-M   'P 1'
#
loop_
_entity.id
_entity.type
_entity.pdbx_description
1 polymer ?
#
loop_
_entity_poly.entity_id
_entity_poly.type
_entity_poly.pdbx_seq_one_letter_code
_entity_poly.pdbx_strand_id
1 'polypeptide(L)'
;FIEFMPLDADEAWSGGAVVGQDEILERIGEVFPLEPVTRTSAPASRFRYVDGAGEIGVVASVTRSFCDSCDRIRLTADGQFRNCLFAVGEYDLRSLLR
;
A
#
# COMPACT_ATOMS: atom_id res chain seq x y z
N PHE A 1 -9.39 0.66 -0.48
CA PHE A 1 -8.97 -0.75 -0.51
C PHE A 1 -7.45 -0.83 -0.44
N ILE A 2 -6.90 -1.85 0.22
CA ILE A 2 -5.46 -2.10 0.32
C ILE A 2 -5.26 -3.59 0.04
N GLU A 3 -4.39 -3.93 -0.90
CA GLU A 3 -4.08 -5.33 -1.19
C GLU A 3 -3.43 -5.98 0.02
N PHE A 4 -3.89 -7.19 0.35
CA PHE A 4 -3.30 -7.96 1.44
C PHE A 4 -1.85 -8.32 1.08
N MET A 5 -0.90 -7.80 1.88
CA MET A 5 0.51 -8.20 1.82
C MET A 5 0.72 -9.38 2.76
N PRO A 6 1.03 -10.58 2.22
CA PRO A 6 1.42 -11.71 3.03
C PRO A 6 2.86 -11.47 3.48
N LEU A 7 3.05 -11.35 4.80
CA LEU A 7 4.37 -11.33 5.39
C LEU A 7 4.70 -12.79 5.63
N ASP A 8 5.59 -13.34 4.80
CA ASP A 8 5.78 -14.79 4.62
C ASP A 8 6.53 -15.43 5.81
N ALA A 9 5.97 -15.30 7.02
CA ALA A 9 6.49 -15.95 8.23
C ALA A 9 6.19 -17.46 8.25
N ASP A 10 5.15 -17.89 7.53
CA ASP A 10 4.64 -19.28 7.56
C ASP A 10 4.75 -20.00 6.20
N GLU A 11 5.41 -19.41 5.18
CA GLU A 11 5.56 -19.94 3.79
C GLU A 11 4.23 -20.39 3.12
N ALA A 12 3.09 -19.98 3.67
CA ALA A 12 1.77 -20.41 3.25
C ALA A 12 1.17 -19.55 2.13
N TRP A 13 1.95 -18.64 1.53
CA TRP A 13 1.43 -17.73 0.54
C TRP A 13 1.09 -18.41 -0.78
N SER A 14 -0.11 -18.12 -1.29
CA SER A 14 -0.46 -18.34 -2.69
C SER A 14 -1.05 -17.06 -3.26
N GLY A 15 -0.73 -16.76 -4.52
CA GLY A 15 -1.26 -15.59 -5.23
C GLY A 15 -2.79 -15.54 -5.27
N GLY A 16 -3.47 -16.68 -5.08
CA GLY A 16 -4.93 -16.77 -5.03
C GLY A 16 -5.59 -16.08 -3.82
N ALA A 17 -4.81 -15.66 -2.81
CA ALA A 17 -5.35 -14.90 -1.67
C ALA A 17 -5.40 -13.38 -1.91
N VAL A 18 -4.82 -12.88 -3.01
CA VAL A 18 -4.77 -11.45 -3.32
C VAL A 18 -5.88 -11.09 -4.29
N VAL A 19 -6.75 -10.16 -3.89
CA VAL A 19 -7.69 -9.48 -4.79
C VAL A 19 -6.98 -8.23 -5.32
N GLY A 20 -6.52 -8.30 -6.57
CA GLY A 20 -5.69 -7.26 -7.17
C GLY A 20 -6.46 -5.98 -7.51
N GLN A 21 -5.75 -4.86 -7.72
CA GLN A 21 -6.38 -3.59 -8.10
C GLN A 21 -7.34 -3.74 -9.28
N ASP A 22 -6.94 -4.43 -10.34
CA ASP A 22 -7.74 -4.51 -11.57
C ASP A 22 -9.04 -5.28 -11.32
N GLU A 23 -8.99 -6.35 -10.52
CA GLU A 23 -10.17 -7.11 -10.09
C GLU A 23 -11.08 -6.28 -9.16
N ILE A 24 -10.50 -5.51 -8.23
CA ILE A 24 -11.27 -4.59 -7.38
C ILE A 24 -12.04 -3.59 -8.24
N LEU A 25 -11.38 -2.99 -9.24
CA LEU A 25 -11.98 -2.00 -10.13
C LEU A 25 -13.05 -2.62 -11.04
N GLU A 26 -12.82 -3.82 -11.55
CA GLU A 26 -13.78 -4.57 -12.35
C GLU A 26 -15.07 -4.83 -11.55
N ARG A 27 -14.95 -5.46 -10.38
CA ARG A 27 -16.11 -5.82 -9.54
C ARG A 27 -16.90 -4.60 -9.06
N ILE A 28 -16.21 -3.49 -8.73
CA ILE A 28 -16.91 -2.26 -8.36
C ILE A 28 -17.54 -1.62 -9.60
N GLY A 29 -16.82 -1.61 -10.73
CA GLY A 29 -17.26 -1.03 -11.99
C GLY A 29 -18.52 -1.66 -12.58
N GLU A 30 -18.79 -2.93 -12.28
CA GLU A 30 -20.03 -3.63 -12.63
C GLU A 30 -21.29 -2.97 -12.04
N VAL A 31 -21.17 -2.34 -10.87
CA VAL A 31 -22.30 -1.71 -10.16
C VAL A 31 -22.18 -0.19 -10.15
N PHE A 32 -20.96 0.32 -10.01
CA PHE A 32 -20.64 1.74 -9.90
C PHE A 32 -19.51 2.08 -10.87
N PRO A 33 -19.80 2.61 -12.08
CA PRO A 33 -18.78 2.97 -13.05
C PRO A 33 -17.75 3.96 -12.48
N LEU A 34 -16.48 3.69 -12.76
CA LEU A 34 -15.33 4.41 -12.23
C LEU A 34 -14.47 4.98 -13.36
N GLU A 35 -13.87 6.15 -13.13
CA GLU A 35 -12.84 6.73 -13.99
C GLU A 35 -11.60 7.13 -13.17
N PRO A 36 -10.38 6.98 -13.72
CA PRO A 36 -9.15 7.27 -13.01
C PRO A 36 -8.99 8.77 -12.74
N VAL A 37 -8.44 9.10 -11.57
CA VAL A 37 -8.05 10.46 -11.19
C VAL A 37 -6.54 10.59 -11.26
N THR A 38 -6.04 11.78 -11.58
CA THR A 38 -4.60 12.06 -11.61
C THR A 38 -3.92 11.65 -10.31
N ARG A 39 -2.90 10.80 -10.42
CA ARG A 39 -2.14 10.33 -9.26
C ARG A 39 -1.34 11.46 -8.63
N THR A 40 -1.22 11.40 -7.32
CA THR A 40 -0.31 12.23 -6.52
C THR A 40 0.89 11.39 -6.08
N SER A 41 1.73 11.91 -5.18
CA SER A 41 2.77 11.13 -4.50
C SER A 41 2.21 10.08 -3.52
N ALA A 42 0.90 10.10 -3.25
CA ALA A 42 0.28 9.11 -2.39
C ALA A 42 0.33 7.70 -3.02
N PRO A 43 0.47 6.64 -2.20
CA PRO A 43 0.57 5.27 -2.71
C PRO A 43 -0.75 4.78 -3.32
N ALA A 44 -1.89 5.38 -2.96
CA ALA A 44 -3.18 5.01 -3.51
C ALA A 44 -3.40 5.58 -4.91
N SER A 45 -3.77 4.70 -5.86
CA SER A 45 -4.43 5.11 -7.10
C SER A 45 -5.87 5.52 -6.76
N ARG A 46 -6.35 6.65 -7.28
CA ARG A 46 -7.69 7.18 -7.01
C ARG A 46 -8.58 7.05 -8.24
N PHE A 47 -9.86 6.78 -8.00
CA PHE A 47 -10.89 6.62 -9.01
C PHE A 47 -12.15 7.33 -8.54
N ARG A 48 -12.77 8.12 -9.40
CA ARG A 48 -14.05 8.78 -9.10
C ARG A 48 -15.20 8.01 -9.72
N TYR A 49 -16.34 8.03 -9.06
CA TYR A 49 -17.58 7.52 -9.63
C TYR A 49 -18.06 8.46 -10.74
N VAL A 50 -18.52 7.88 -11.84
CA VAL A 50 -18.99 8.65 -13.02
C VAL A 50 -20.24 9.47 -12.71
N ASP A 51 -21.06 9.03 -11.75
CA ASP A 51 -22.23 9.75 -11.26
C ASP A 51 -21.90 10.96 -10.36
N GLY A 52 -20.62 11.16 -10.03
CA GLY A 52 -20.14 12.25 -9.19
C GLY A 52 -20.35 12.03 -7.68
N ALA A 53 -20.79 10.86 -7.23
CA ALA A 53 -21.10 10.57 -5.84
C ALA A 53 -19.88 10.51 -4.90
N GLY A 54 -18.66 10.53 -5.45
CA GLY A 54 -17.43 10.53 -4.68
C GLY A 54 -16.28 9.80 -5.36
N GLU A 55 -15.34 9.32 -4.55
CA GLU A 55 -14.13 8.63 -5.01
C GLU A 55 -13.73 7.49 -4.08
N ILE A 56 -13.00 6.53 -4.64
CA ILE A 56 -12.31 5.48 -3.90
C ILE A 56 -10.82 5.52 -4.18
N GLY A 57 -10.04 4.91 -3.28
CA GLY A 57 -8.62 4.68 -3.45
C GLY A 57 -8.29 3.19 -3.36
N VAL A 58 -7.35 2.74 -4.19
CA VAL A 58 -6.76 1.40 -4.09
C VAL A 58 -5.26 1.53 -3.89
N VAL A 59 -4.75 0.96 -2.80
CA VAL A 59 -3.31 0.79 -2.55
C VAL A 59 -2.93 -0.61 -3.04
N ALA A 60 -2.33 -0.67 -4.22
CA ALA A 60 -1.94 -1.90 -4.90
C ALA A 60 -0.57 -2.41 -4.42
N SER A 61 -0.46 -2.69 -3.12
CA SER A 61 0.81 -2.99 -2.44
C SER A 61 1.54 -4.24 -2.91
N VAL A 62 0.89 -5.14 -3.65
CA VAL A 62 1.49 -6.35 -4.21
C VAL A 62 1.59 -6.26 -5.73
N THR A 63 0.50 -5.93 -6.42
CA THR A 63 0.43 -5.95 -7.88
C THR A 63 1.12 -4.76 -8.54
N ARG A 64 1.28 -3.63 -7.83
CA ARG A 64 1.91 -2.41 -8.35
C ARG A 64 2.73 -1.71 -7.25
N SER A 65 3.99 -2.13 -7.07
CA SER A 65 4.88 -1.58 -6.05
C SER A 65 5.11 -0.07 -6.21
N PHE A 66 5.42 0.59 -5.09
CA PHE A 66 5.64 2.04 -5.00
C PHE A 66 6.88 2.39 -4.17
N CYS A 67 7.84 1.46 -4.05
CA CYS A 67 9.06 1.65 -3.28
C CYS A 67 9.94 2.78 -3.83
N ASP A 68 9.99 2.93 -5.16
CA ASP A 68 10.85 3.92 -5.85
C ASP A 68 10.48 5.37 -5.53
N SER A 69 9.24 5.62 -5.12
CA SER A 69 8.75 6.93 -4.70
C SER A 69 8.48 7.01 -3.19
N CYS A 70 8.87 6.00 -2.41
CA CYS A 70 8.65 5.99 -0.97
C CYS A 70 9.60 6.97 -0.27
N ASP A 71 9.02 7.91 0.45
CA ASP A 71 9.71 8.97 1.19
C ASP A 71 9.59 8.80 2.72
N ARG A 72 9.21 7.60 3.19
CA ARG A 72 8.92 7.33 4.59
C ARG A 72 10.11 6.75 5.34
N ILE A 73 10.33 7.28 6.54
CA ILE A 73 11.16 6.68 7.58
C ILE A 73 10.28 6.30 8.78
N ARG A 74 10.75 5.35 9.59
CA ARG A 74 10.06 4.90 10.80
C ARG A 74 11.00 4.93 11.99
N LEU A 75 10.49 5.45 13.11
CA LEU A 75 11.06 5.27 14.43
C LEU A 75 10.18 4.29 15.20
N THR A 76 10.74 3.21 15.71
CA THR A 76 10.03 2.23 16.52
C THR A 76 9.82 2.74 17.95
N ALA A 77 8.95 2.08 18.70
CA ALA A 77 8.64 2.47 20.08
C ALA A 77 9.84 2.34 21.03
N ASP A 78 10.79 1.44 20.74
CA ASP A 78 12.03 1.24 21.49
C ASP A 78 13.20 2.12 21.00
N GLY A 79 12.97 2.98 20.00
CA GLY A 79 13.94 3.99 19.55
C GLY A 79 14.83 3.55 18.38
N GLN A 80 14.43 2.54 17.62
CA GLN A 80 15.15 2.05 16.44
C GLN A 80 14.69 2.78 15.18
N PHE A 81 15.64 3.19 14.35
CA PHE A 81 15.40 3.79 13.04
C PHE A 81 15.31 2.70 11.95
N ARG A 82 14.29 2.80 11.09
CA ARG A 82 14.09 1.98 9.90
C ARG A 82 13.78 2.84 8.68
N ASN A 83 14.38 2.51 7.54
CA ASN A 83 14.09 3.14 6.24
C ASN A 83 13.04 2.39 5.42
N CYS A 84 12.56 1.24 5.90
CA CYS A 84 11.52 0.44 5.26
C CYS A 84 10.60 -0.17 6.32
N LEU A 85 9.32 -0.35 5.98
CA LEU A 85 8.36 -1.03 6.85
C LEU A 85 8.80 -2.47 7.19
N PHE A 86 9.45 -3.13 6.23
CA PHE A 86 9.92 -4.51 6.29
C PHE A 86 11.45 -4.61 6.38
N ALA A 87 12.12 -3.57 6.89
CA ALA A 87 13.56 -3.63 7.11
C ALA A 87 13.93 -4.80 8.03
N VAL A 88 14.93 -5.58 7.64
CA VAL A 88 15.49 -6.70 8.45
C VAL A 88 16.52 -6.18 9.45
N GLY A 89 17.14 -5.04 9.15
CA GLY A 89 18.10 -4.36 10.02
C GLY A 89 17.56 -3.02 10.53
N GLU A 90 18.05 -2.62 11.69
CA GLU A 90 17.62 -1.40 12.38
C GLU A 90 18.83 -0.69 13.00
N TYR A 91 18.69 0.61 13.26
CA TYR A 91 19.75 1.42 13.87
C TYR A 91 19.28 2.02 15.20
N ASP A 92 20.05 1.79 16.27
CA ASP A 92 19.76 2.36 17.59
C ASP A 92 20.03 3.87 17.60
N LEU A 93 18.97 4.65 17.39
CA LEU A 93 19.05 6.10 17.42
C LEU A 93 19.10 6.63 18.86
N ARG A 94 18.61 5.86 19.83
CA ARG A 94 18.56 6.27 21.23
C ARG A 94 19.96 6.39 21.82
N SER A 95 20.87 5.46 21.51
CA SER A 95 22.27 5.51 21.95
C SER A 95 23.07 6.67 21.36
N LEU A 96 22.66 7.22 20.22
CA LEU A 96 23.31 8.37 19.59
C LEU A 96 22.85 9.72 20.16
N LEU A 97 21.68 9.76 20.81
CA LEU A 97 21.06 10.98 21.32
C LEU A 97 21.22 11.18 22.83
N ARG A 98 21.71 10.17 23.57
CA ARG A 98 21.84 10.20 25.04
C ARG A 98 23.14 9.60 25.51
#